data_AF-A0A969SNU0-F1
#
_entry.id   AF-A0A969SNU0-F1
#
_cell.length_a   1.000
_cell.length_b   1.000
_cell.length_c   1.000
_cell.angle_alpha   90.00
_cell.angle_beta   90.00
_cell.angle_gamma   90.00
#
_symmetry.space_group_name_H-M   'P 1'
#
loop_
_entity.id
_entity.type
_entity.pdbx_description
1 polymer ?
#
loop_
_entity_poly.entity_id
_entity_poly.type
_entity_poly.pdbx_seq_one_letter_code
_entity_poly.pdbx_strand_id
1 'polypeptide(L)'
;RQVSRAAFYRRFNTEGNPRSWGIQFWNGADEQLMTILLPNPLVDGENLLPEGKPDVSKLALYQELRDIYVLGIQPIPFSKNPLKHSYISVCTSTRCLPSRKWQPTFDALKSAVENAGLDIEVRTSGCLEVCQQGPVVFYSDDRTWYTRVNSSVAETIVNEHLLKSNKVIEHCYPPKSV
;
A
#
# COMPACT_ATOMS: atom_id res chain seq x y z
N ARG A 1 2.47 3.00 -16.06
CA ARG A 1 1.97 1.71 -15.51
C ARG A 1 1.92 1.85 -14.00
N GLN A 2 0.76 1.65 -13.35
CA GLN A 2 0.63 1.77 -11.89
C GLN A 2 1.11 0.49 -11.19
N VAL A 3 1.75 0.65 -10.04
CA VAL A 3 2.12 -0.45 -9.15
C VAL A 3 0.85 -1.01 -8.51
N SER A 4 0.70 -2.33 -8.54
CA SER A 4 -0.40 -3.06 -7.86
C SER A 4 0.07 -3.86 -6.65
N ARG A 5 1.35 -4.27 -6.64
CA ARG A 5 1.95 -5.11 -5.60
C ARG A 5 3.42 -4.74 -5.43
N ALA A 6 3.87 -4.76 -4.17
CA ALA A 6 5.28 -4.73 -3.80
C ALA A 6 5.60 -5.92 -2.88
N ALA A 7 6.80 -6.46 -2.97
CA ALA A 7 7.27 -7.51 -2.06
C ALA A 7 8.76 -7.41 -1.81
N PHE A 8 9.16 -7.72 -0.58
CA PHE A 8 10.56 -7.93 -0.24
C PHE A 8 11.00 -9.28 -0.80
N TYR A 9 12.17 -9.34 -1.40
CA TYR A 9 12.75 -10.58 -1.90
C TYR A 9 14.13 -10.84 -1.29
N ARG A 10 14.50 -12.12 -1.32
CA ARG A 10 15.88 -12.60 -1.21
C ARG A 10 16.13 -13.53 -2.39
N ARG A 11 17.20 -13.30 -3.15
CA ARG A 11 17.65 -14.25 -4.16
C ARG A 11 18.65 -15.20 -3.53
N PHE A 12 18.50 -16.49 -3.79
CA PHE A 12 19.36 -17.53 -3.26
C PHE A 12 20.22 -18.11 -4.38
N ASN A 13 21.45 -18.53 -4.07
CA ASN A 13 22.25 -19.32 -4.99
C ASN A 13 21.80 -20.79 -4.99
N THR A 14 22.45 -21.62 -5.80
CA THR A 14 22.19 -23.07 -5.90
C THR A 14 22.39 -23.83 -4.59
N GLU A 15 23.16 -23.29 -3.66
CA GLU A 15 23.41 -23.87 -2.33
C GLU A 15 22.37 -23.42 -1.29
N GLY A 16 21.41 -22.57 -1.66
CA GLY A 16 20.41 -22.03 -0.74
C GLY A 16 20.89 -20.84 0.11
N ASN A 17 22.05 -20.27 -0.19
CA ASN A 17 22.58 -19.09 0.49
C ASN A 17 22.02 -17.79 -0.14
N PRO A 18 21.54 -16.81 0.64
CA PRO A 18 21.04 -15.56 0.10
C PRO A 18 22.19 -14.72 -0.48
N ARG A 19 21.96 -14.12 -1.66
CA ARG A 19 22.96 -13.35 -2.43
C ARG A 19 22.52 -11.92 -2.74
N SER A 20 21.23 -11.62 -2.65
CA SER A 20 20.70 -10.29 -2.92
C SER A 20 19.40 -10.07 -2.17
N TRP A 21 19.20 -8.84 -1.70
CA TRP A 21 18.04 -8.36 -0.98
C TRP A 21 17.48 -7.15 -1.72
N GLY A 22 16.16 -7.01 -1.73
CA GLY A 22 15.54 -5.86 -2.37
C GLY A 22 14.02 -5.88 -2.28
N ILE A 23 13.42 -4.93 -2.98
CA ILE A 23 11.97 -4.79 -3.12
C ILE A 23 11.65 -4.85 -4.61
N GLN A 24 10.69 -5.70 -4.98
CA GLN A 24 10.18 -5.82 -6.34
C GLN A 24 8.76 -5.26 -6.41
N PHE A 25 8.44 -4.66 -7.55
CA PHE A 25 7.14 -4.07 -7.84
C PHE A 25 6.55 -4.69 -9.10
N TRP A 26 5.24 -4.95 -9.08
CA TRP A 26 4.49 -5.50 -10.20
C TRP A 26 3.28 -4.65 -10.54
N ASN A 27 2.81 -4.73 -11.79
CA ASN A 27 1.55 -4.15 -12.21
C ASN A 27 0.38 -5.14 -12.00
N GLY A 28 -0.84 -4.71 -12.34
CA GLY A 28 -2.05 -5.54 -12.23
C GLY A 28 -2.08 -6.78 -13.14
N ALA A 29 -1.14 -6.90 -14.09
CA ALA A 29 -0.98 -8.04 -14.99
C ALA A 29 0.19 -8.95 -14.59
N ASP A 30 0.69 -8.83 -13.36
CA ASP A 30 1.82 -9.58 -12.81
C ASP A 30 3.16 -9.38 -13.57
N GLU A 31 3.27 -8.33 -14.37
CA GLU A 31 4.53 -7.94 -15.01
C GLU A 31 5.41 -7.17 -14.00
N GLN A 32 6.70 -7.52 -13.93
CA GLN A 32 7.66 -6.80 -13.10
C GLN A 32 7.89 -5.39 -13.66
N LEU A 33 7.71 -4.38 -12.81
CA LEU A 33 7.89 -2.97 -13.17
C LEU A 33 9.27 -2.45 -12.76
N MET A 34 9.64 -2.65 -11.50
CA MET A 34 10.83 -2.05 -10.90
C MET A 34 11.41 -2.97 -9.85
N THR A 35 12.72 -2.88 -9.65
CA THR A 35 13.43 -3.50 -8.53
C THR A 35 14.27 -2.44 -7.84
N ILE A 36 14.08 -2.30 -6.54
CA ILE A 36 14.98 -1.53 -5.67
C ILE A 36 15.93 -2.53 -5.03
N LEU A 37 17.22 -2.42 -5.35
CA LEU A 37 18.27 -3.19 -4.69
C LEU A 37 18.56 -2.54 -3.34
N LEU A 38 18.55 -3.35 -2.28
CA LEU A 38 18.92 -2.91 -0.93
C LEU A 38 20.38 -3.27 -0.67
N PRO A 39 21.02 -2.64 0.34
CA PRO A 39 22.43 -2.88 0.63
C PRO A 39 22.73 -4.37 0.80
N ASN A 40 23.82 -4.81 0.19
CA ASN A 40 24.21 -6.21 0.13
C ASN A 40 25.34 -6.49 1.14
N PRO A 41 25.16 -7.39 2.11
CA PRO A 41 26.17 -7.73 3.10
C PRO A 41 27.41 -8.42 2.50
N LEU A 42 27.38 -8.81 1.22
CA LEU A 42 28.48 -9.48 0.51
C LEU A 42 29.27 -8.55 -0.43
N VAL A 43 28.92 -7.26 -0.50
CA VAL A 43 29.49 -6.30 -1.45
C VAL A 43 30.03 -5.09 -0.70
N ASP A 44 31.18 -4.57 -1.12
CA ASP A 44 31.75 -3.31 -0.64
C ASP A 44 32.31 -2.47 -1.79
N GLY A 45 31.61 -1.38 -2.13
CA GLY A 45 31.86 -0.63 -3.36
C GLY A 45 31.64 -1.50 -4.60
N GLU A 46 32.63 -1.54 -5.49
CA GLU A 46 32.64 -2.44 -6.67
C GLU A 46 33.21 -3.83 -6.35
N ASN A 47 33.75 -4.02 -5.14
CA ASN A 47 34.38 -5.27 -4.76
C ASN A 47 33.35 -6.22 -4.13
N LEU A 48 33.42 -7.49 -4.52
CA LEU A 48 32.89 -8.55 -3.68
C LEU A 48 33.78 -8.62 -2.43
N LEU A 49 33.16 -8.66 -1.25
CA LEU A 49 33.94 -8.80 -0.01
C LEU A 49 34.84 -10.03 -0.10
N PRO A 50 36.11 -9.94 0.33
CA PRO A 50 37.01 -11.08 0.33
C PRO A 50 36.46 -12.18 1.26
N GLU A 51 36.36 -13.39 0.74
CA GLU A 51 36.27 -14.64 1.53
C GLU A 51 35.19 -14.67 2.61
N GLY A 52 33.91 -14.56 2.21
CA GLY A 52 32.82 -15.17 2.97
C GLY A 52 32.52 -14.56 4.35
N LYS A 53 33.02 -13.37 4.67
CA LYS A 53 32.63 -12.61 5.88
C LYS A 53 31.58 -11.56 5.52
N PRO A 54 30.27 -11.88 5.61
CA PRO A 54 29.22 -10.91 5.37
C PRO A 54 29.26 -9.79 6.41
N ASP A 55 29.20 -8.53 5.96
CA ASP A 55 28.90 -7.41 6.82
C ASP A 55 27.38 -7.31 7.03
N VAL A 56 26.90 -7.99 8.07
CA VAL A 56 25.47 -8.05 8.40
C VAL A 56 24.87 -6.71 8.77
N SER A 57 25.69 -5.72 9.17
CA SER A 57 25.20 -4.39 9.53
C SER A 57 24.54 -3.69 8.33
N LYS A 58 24.96 -4.02 7.10
CA LYS A 58 24.35 -3.53 5.84
C LYS A 58 22.89 -3.94 5.69
N LEU A 59 22.44 -5.00 6.39
CA LEU A 59 21.04 -5.43 6.37
C LEU A 59 20.11 -4.61 7.27
N ALA A 60 20.62 -3.62 8.02
CA ALA A 60 19.81 -2.82 8.95
C ALA A 60 18.58 -2.19 8.26
N LEU A 61 18.77 -1.55 7.10
CA LEU A 61 17.66 -0.96 6.33
C LEU A 61 16.65 -2.01 5.86
N TYR A 62 17.10 -3.19 5.42
CA TYR A 62 16.20 -4.27 5.03
C TYR A 62 15.35 -4.75 6.19
N GLN A 63 15.96 -4.90 7.38
CA GLN A 63 15.27 -5.34 8.59
C GLN A 63 14.26 -4.29 9.06
N GLU A 64 14.67 -3.03 9.15
CA GLU A 64 13.80 -1.91 9.55
C GLU A 64 12.56 -1.81 8.65
N LEU A 65 12.76 -1.79 7.33
CA LEU A 65 11.65 -1.72 6.38
C LEU A 65 10.72 -2.95 6.47
N ARG A 66 11.28 -4.14 6.71
CA ARG A 66 10.49 -5.36 6.89
C ARG A 66 9.68 -5.31 8.19
N ASP A 67 10.27 -4.81 9.27
CA ASP A 67 9.61 -4.71 10.57
C ASP A 67 8.45 -3.71 10.55
N ILE A 68 8.61 -2.61 9.81
CA ILE A 68 7.57 -1.59 9.61
C ILE A 68 6.47 -2.09 8.64
N TYR A 69 6.84 -2.53 7.43
CA TYR A 69 5.88 -2.69 6.33
C TYR A 69 5.41 -4.12 6.08
N VAL A 70 6.10 -5.13 6.63
CA VAL A 70 5.73 -6.54 6.44
C VAL A 70 5.22 -7.15 7.75
N LEU A 71 5.98 -6.96 8.83
CA LEU A 71 5.63 -7.54 10.13
C LEU A 71 4.70 -6.65 10.94
N GLY A 72 4.69 -5.34 10.70
CA GLY A 72 3.88 -4.38 11.45
C GLY A 72 4.25 -4.31 12.94
N ILE A 73 5.49 -4.68 13.30
CA ILE A 73 6.00 -4.66 14.68
C ILE A 73 6.66 -3.33 15.05
N GLN A 74 6.90 -2.48 14.06
CA GLN A 74 7.36 -1.11 14.23
C GLN A 74 6.36 -0.13 13.61
N PRO A 75 6.16 1.06 14.20
CA PRO A 75 5.24 2.04 13.65
C PRO A 75 5.77 2.60 12.34
N ILE A 76 4.85 2.94 11.43
CA ILE A 76 5.19 3.70 10.23
C ILE A 76 5.68 5.09 10.67
N PRO A 77 6.82 5.60 10.16
CA PRO A 77 7.50 6.80 10.67
C PRO A 77 6.77 8.13 10.34
N PHE A 78 5.63 8.07 9.69
CA PHE A 78 4.80 9.22 9.34
C PHE A 78 3.37 9.02 9.83
N SER A 79 2.77 10.09 10.35
CA SER A 79 1.37 10.12 10.79
C SER A 79 0.41 10.60 9.70
N LYS A 80 0.93 11.36 8.72
CA LYS A 80 0.23 11.84 7.51
C LYS A 80 0.95 11.41 6.24
N ASN A 81 0.24 11.46 5.11
CA ASN A 81 0.78 11.17 3.78
C ASN A 81 1.96 12.11 3.45
N PRO A 82 3.16 11.57 3.15
CA PRO A 82 4.30 12.39 2.77
C PRO A 82 4.23 12.87 1.31
N LEU A 83 3.26 12.40 0.51
CA LEU A 83 3.08 12.83 -0.88
C LEU A 83 2.41 14.20 -0.97
N LYS A 84 2.78 14.97 -2.01
CA LYS A 84 2.26 16.32 -2.25
C LYS A 84 0.74 16.36 -2.46
N HIS A 85 0.18 15.33 -3.10
CA HIS A 85 -1.24 15.23 -3.39
C HIS A 85 -1.81 13.98 -2.72
N SER A 86 -2.83 14.17 -1.89
CA SER A 86 -3.58 13.08 -1.30
C SER A 86 -4.58 12.53 -2.31
N TYR A 87 -4.77 11.22 -2.25
CA TYR A 87 -5.72 10.48 -3.07
C TYR A 87 -6.65 9.63 -2.21
N ILE A 88 -7.82 9.32 -2.76
CA ILE A 88 -8.74 8.31 -2.28
C ILE A 88 -8.93 7.26 -3.39
N SER A 89 -8.79 5.98 -3.04
CA SER A 89 -8.79 4.90 -4.03
C SER A 89 -9.80 3.80 -3.75
N VAL A 90 -10.48 3.34 -4.80
CA VAL A 90 -11.39 2.18 -4.79
C VAL A 90 -10.69 0.93 -5.33
N CYS A 91 -10.79 -0.18 -4.60
CA CYS A 91 -10.31 -1.48 -5.06
C CYS A 91 -11.13 -2.01 -6.25
N THR A 92 -10.45 -2.34 -7.35
CA THR A 92 -11.07 -2.85 -8.59
C THR A 92 -10.75 -4.31 -8.89
N SER A 93 -10.14 -5.02 -7.93
CA SER A 93 -9.71 -6.40 -8.16
C SER A 93 -10.90 -7.31 -8.49
N THR A 94 -10.84 -7.96 -9.65
CA THR A 94 -11.82 -8.94 -10.12
C THR A 94 -11.88 -10.19 -9.23
N ARG A 95 -10.84 -10.42 -8.40
CA ARG A 95 -10.75 -11.49 -7.40
C ARG A 95 -11.73 -11.31 -6.24
N CYS A 96 -12.19 -10.09 -5.99
CA CYS A 96 -13.17 -9.79 -4.93
C CYS A 96 -14.55 -9.60 -5.56
N LEU A 97 -15.53 -10.45 -5.22
CA LEU A 97 -16.89 -10.38 -5.76
C LEU A 97 -17.55 -9.00 -5.52
N PRO A 98 -17.50 -8.41 -4.30
CA PRO A 98 -17.96 -7.04 -4.09
C PRO A 98 -17.25 -5.98 -4.93
N SER A 99 -15.93 -6.09 -5.10
CA SER A 99 -15.14 -5.13 -5.92
C SER A 99 -15.37 -5.25 -7.42
N ARG A 100 -16.18 -6.21 -7.91
CA ARG A 100 -16.53 -6.27 -9.33
C ARG A 100 -17.45 -5.12 -9.77
N LYS A 101 -18.27 -4.59 -8.84
CA LYS A 101 -19.16 -3.45 -9.06
C LYS A 101 -18.62 -2.21 -8.37
N TRP A 102 -17.39 -1.84 -8.70
CA TRP A 102 -16.67 -0.74 -8.06
C TRP A 102 -17.07 0.65 -8.62
N GLN A 103 -17.61 0.69 -9.83
CA GLN A 103 -17.91 1.92 -10.57
C GLN A 103 -18.86 2.86 -9.80
N PRO A 104 -19.99 2.39 -9.23
CA PRO A 104 -20.88 3.28 -8.49
C PRO A 104 -20.24 3.93 -7.25
N THR A 105 -19.30 3.22 -6.61
CA THR A 105 -18.53 3.77 -5.48
C THR A 105 -17.52 4.81 -5.98
N PHE A 106 -16.84 4.54 -7.08
CA PHE A 106 -15.88 5.47 -7.69
C PHE A 106 -16.56 6.75 -8.17
N ASP A 107 -17.68 6.65 -8.88
CA ASP A 107 -18.42 7.79 -9.41
C ASP A 107 -18.97 8.67 -8.28
N ALA A 108 -19.46 8.05 -7.19
CA ALA A 108 -19.90 8.76 -6.00
C ALA A 108 -18.77 9.50 -5.29
N LEU A 109 -17.60 8.84 -5.10
CA LEU A 109 -16.41 9.50 -4.55
C LEU A 109 -15.98 10.69 -5.42
N LYS A 110 -15.93 10.50 -6.74
CA LYS A 110 -15.54 11.55 -7.69
C LYS A 110 -16.47 12.75 -7.62
N SER A 111 -17.77 12.50 -7.72
CA SER A 111 -18.80 13.55 -7.68
C SER A 111 -18.77 14.30 -6.33
N ALA A 112 -18.62 13.58 -5.22
CA ALA A 112 -18.58 14.20 -3.89
C ALA A 112 -17.31 15.03 -3.68
N VAL A 113 -16.14 14.57 -4.14
CA VAL A 113 -14.88 15.33 -4.05
C VAL A 113 -14.94 16.60 -4.88
N GLU A 114 -15.47 16.52 -6.11
CA GLU A 114 -15.67 17.67 -7.00
C GLU A 114 -16.64 18.69 -6.39
N ASN A 115 -17.79 18.23 -5.87
CA ASN A 115 -18.79 19.09 -5.23
C ASN A 115 -18.27 19.77 -3.95
N ALA A 116 -17.39 19.10 -3.20
CA ALA A 116 -16.77 19.64 -2.00
C ALA A 116 -15.58 20.58 -2.30
N GLY A 117 -15.11 20.67 -3.55
CA GLY A 117 -13.98 21.51 -3.95
C GLY A 117 -12.64 21.08 -3.34
N LEU A 118 -12.46 19.77 -3.07
CA LEU A 118 -11.26 19.24 -2.42
C LEU A 118 -10.17 18.91 -3.47
N ASP A 119 -8.91 19.29 -3.18
CA ASP A 119 -7.74 18.87 -3.97
C ASP A 119 -7.31 17.44 -3.59
N ILE A 120 -8.16 16.47 -3.91
CA ILE A 120 -7.94 15.04 -3.64
C ILE A 120 -8.12 14.24 -4.93
N GLU A 121 -7.11 13.46 -5.32
CA GLU A 121 -7.21 12.59 -6.50
C GLU A 121 -8.13 11.39 -6.21
N VAL A 122 -9.18 11.19 -7.00
CA VAL A 122 -9.97 9.95 -6.96
C VAL A 122 -9.42 8.96 -7.98
N ARG A 123 -8.97 7.80 -7.53
CA ARG A 123 -8.33 6.80 -8.40
C ARG A 123 -8.77 5.37 -8.10
N THR A 124 -8.35 4.44 -8.96
CA THR A 124 -8.54 3.01 -8.73
C THR A 124 -7.29 2.41 -8.08
N SER A 125 -7.46 1.31 -7.36
CA SER A 125 -6.36 0.51 -6.83
C SER A 125 -6.48 -0.94 -7.25
N GLY A 126 -5.36 -1.65 -7.23
CA GLY A 126 -5.32 -3.10 -7.34
C GLY A 126 -5.94 -3.80 -6.14
N CYS A 127 -5.62 -5.10 -5.99
CA CYS A 127 -6.05 -5.89 -4.84
C CYS A 127 -5.51 -5.31 -3.54
N LEU A 128 -6.42 -5.07 -2.58
CA LEU A 128 -6.09 -4.55 -1.26
C LEU A 128 -6.16 -5.63 -0.16
N GLU A 129 -6.30 -6.90 -0.56
CA GLU A 129 -6.26 -8.11 0.29
C GLU A 129 -7.39 -8.27 1.33
N VAL A 130 -8.20 -7.24 1.60
CA VAL A 130 -9.37 -7.30 2.51
C VAL A 130 -10.65 -7.71 1.77
N CYS A 131 -10.58 -8.76 0.95
CA CYS A 131 -11.63 -9.12 -0.03
C CYS A 131 -13.01 -9.37 0.59
N GLN A 132 -13.07 -9.96 1.80
CA GLN A 132 -14.33 -10.29 2.47
C GLN A 132 -15.15 -9.06 2.91
N GLN A 133 -14.53 -7.87 2.92
CA GLN A 133 -15.13 -6.62 3.38
C GLN A 133 -15.30 -5.60 2.24
N GLY A 134 -15.24 -6.03 0.98
CA GLY A 134 -15.36 -5.14 -0.17
C GLY A 134 -16.76 -4.54 -0.37
N PRO A 135 -16.90 -3.47 -1.20
CA PRO A 135 -15.81 -2.69 -1.81
C PRO A 135 -14.95 -1.97 -0.76
N VAL A 136 -13.64 -1.97 -0.98
CA VAL A 136 -12.67 -1.32 -0.08
C VAL A 136 -12.25 0.02 -0.68
N VAL A 137 -12.22 1.04 0.17
CA VAL A 137 -11.71 2.37 -0.14
C VAL A 137 -10.53 2.68 0.77
N PHE A 138 -9.46 3.25 0.22
CA PHE A 138 -8.30 3.71 0.98
C PHE A 138 -8.11 5.20 0.80
N TYR A 139 -8.07 5.95 1.90
CA TYR A 139 -7.72 7.36 1.90
C TYR A 139 -6.26 7.53 2.35
N SER A 140 -5.46 8.12 1.47
CA SER A 140 -4.00 8.18 1.67
C SER A 140 -3.55 9.15 2.75
N ASP A 141 -4.26 10.26 2.99
CA ASP A 141 -3.80 11.35 3.86
C ASP A 141 -3.51 10.86 5.28
N ASP A 142 -4.45 10.15 5.87
CA ASP A 142 -4.33 9.59 7.22
C ASP A 142 -4.30 8.05 7.23
N ARG A 143 -4.22 7.45 6.05
CA ARG A 143 -4.17 6.00 5.81
C ARG A 143 -5.40 5.25 6.31
N THR A 144 -6.57 5.89 6.29
CA THR A 144 -7.82 5.23 6.69
C THR A 144 -8.31 4.28 5.61
N TRP A 145 -8.72 3.08 6.03
CA TRP A 145 -9.37 2.10 5.18
C TRP A 145 -10.85 2.06 5.51
N TYR A 146 -11.67 2.00 4.47
CA TYR A 146 -13.12 1.85 4.55
C TYR A 146 -13.57 0.57 3.85
N THR A 147 -14.58 -0.07 4.41
CA THR A 147 -15.11 -1.35 3.95
C THR A 147 -16.60 -1.26 3.70
N ARG A 148 -17.14 -2.17 2.87
CA ARG A 148 -18.56 -2.23 2.50
C ARG A 148 -19.07 -0.91 1.92
N VAL A 149 -18.20 -0.20 1.19
CA VAL A 149 -18.49 1.14 0.71
C VAL A 149 -19.40 1.08 -0.51
N ASN A 150 -20.66 1.46 -0.33
CA ASN A 150 -21.60 1.76 -1.41
C ASN A 150 -21.57 3.27 -1.75
N SER A 151 -22.36 3.72 -2.73
CA SER A 151 -22.39 5.12 -3.16
C SER A 151 -22.76 6.11 -2.04
N SER A 152 -23.72 5.77 -1.18
CA SER A 152 -24.09 6.62 -0.05
C SER A 152 -22.98 6.72 0.99
N VAL A 153 -22.32 5.60 1.30
CA VAL A 153 -21.16 5.59 2.21
C VAL A 153 -20.00 6.39 1.62
N ALA A 154 -19.77 6.32 0.32
CA ALA A 154 -18.74 7.10 -0.37
C ALA A 154 -18.98 8.62 -0.21
N GLU A 155 -20.21 9.08 -0.39
CA GLU A 155 -20.58 10.49 -0.15
C GLU A 155 -20.35 10.89 1.31
N THR A 156 -20.75 10.06 2.27
CA THR A 156 -20.52 10.30 3.70
C THR A 156 -19.03 10.36 4.03
N ILE A 157 -18.21 9.47 3.47
CA ILE A 157 -16.74 9.51 3.65
C ILE A 157 -16.20 10.87 3.20
N VAL A 158 -16.61 11.37 2.04
CA VAL A 158 -16.10 12.67 1.56
C VAL A 158 -16.58 13.82 2.45
N ASN A 159 -17.87 13.89 2.74
CA ASN A 159 -18.47 15.02 3.44
C ASN A 159 -18.13 15.07 4.94
N GLU A 160 -18.00 13.92 5.60
CA GLU A 160 -17.67 13.86 7.03
C GLU A 160 -16.17 13.72 7.23
N HIS A 161 -15.50 12.78 6.57
CA HIS A 161 -14.08 12.53 6.83
C HIS A 161 -13.19 13.50 6.06
N LEU A 162 -13.26 13.53 4.73
CA LEU A 162 -12.29 14.31 3.95
C LEU A 162 -12.50 15.82 4.11
N LEU A 163 -13.76 16.26 4.26
CA LEU A 163 -14.09 17.68 4.42
C LEU A 163 -14.02 18.15 5.88
N LYS A 164 -14.54 17.37 6.85
CA LYS A 164 -14.68 17.79 8.25
C LYS A 164 -13.75 17.06 9.23
N SER A 165 -12.91 16.14 8.75
CA SER A 165 -12.03 15.29 9.58
C SER A 165 -12.76 14.33 10.54
N ASN A 166 -14.04 14.04 10.29
CA ASN A 166 -14.86 13.10 11.06
C ASN A 166 -14.90 11.71 10.40
N LYS A 167 -14.10 10.75 10.89
CA LYS A 167 -14.06 9.39 10.32
C LYS A 167 -15.40 8.68 10.45
N VAL A 168 -15.80 7.97 9.38
CA VAL A 168 -16.99 7.11 9.36
C VAL A 168 -16.65 5.78 10.06
N ILE A 169 -16.68 5.79 11.40
CA ILE A 169 -16.14 4.71 12.25
C ILE A 169 -16.76 3.34 11.98
N GLU A 170 -18.03 3.28 11.60
CA GLU A 170 -18.79 2.07 11.30
C GLU A 170 -18.24 1.32 10.08
N HIS A 171 -17.58 2.03 9.16
CA HIS A 171 -16.99 1.47 7.95
C HIS A 171 -15.46 1.36 8.02
N CYS A 172 -14.83 1.86 9.09
CA CYS A 172 -13.38 1.85 9.25
C CYS A 172 -12.80 0.43 9.40
N TYR A 173 -11.66 0.19 8.76
CA TYR A 173 -10.88 -1.03 8.89
C TYR A 173 -9.43 -0.72 9.32
N PRO A 174 -8.82 -1.53 10.21
CA PRO A 174 -9.48 -2.56 11.02
C PRO A 174 -10.57 -1.96 11.92
N PRO A 175 -11.61 -2.74 12.28
CA PRO A 175 -12.61 -2.25 13.23
C PRO A 175 -11.91 -1.86 14.53
N LYS A 176 -12.36 -0.79 15.19
CA LYS A 176 -11.82 -0.41 16.49
C LYS A 176 -11.90 -1.63 17.42
N SER A 177 -10.78 -1.96 18.05
CA SER A 177 -10.74 -2.93 19.13
C SER A 177 -11.74 -2.47 20.21
N VAL A 178 -12.77 -3.28 20.42
CA VAL A 178 -13.68 -3.16 21.58
C VAL A 178 -12.89 -3.47 22.84
#